data_AF-Q4KUR8-F1
#
_entry.id   AF-Q4KUR8-F1
#
_cell.length_a   1.000
_cell.length_b   1.000
_cell.length_c   1.000
_cell.angle_alpha   90.00
_cell.angle_beta   90.00
_cell.angle_gamma   90.00
#
_symmetry.space_group_name_H-M   'P 1'
#
loop_
_entity.id
_entity.type
_entity.pdbx_description
1 polymer ?
#
loop_
_entity_poly.entity_id
_entity_poly.type
_entity_poly.pdbx_seq_one_letter_code
_entity_poly.pdbx_strand_id
1 'polypeptide(L)'
;PADLPASQISHVLYSFLNLSNNGTVYSGDSWADIDKHYPNDSWNDVGNNVYGCVKQLYFLKKANRNMKTMLSIGGWTWSTNFPAAASTAATRSNFAKSAVTIMKDWGFDGIDVDWEYPADDAQAANMVLLLQAVRDELDAYAAKFAQGYHFQLSIAAPAGPANYNKLHLGDLGKVLDYINLMAYDFSGSWSNSSAHNANLYANPGNLNATPFNTDDAVNDYIKGGVPASKIVLGMPIYGKSFQKTNGIGKPFSGVGDGSWENGIWDYKVLPKAGATVIYDDVAKGYYSYDNRTQELISYDTPDITKEKVTYLKSKGL
;
A
#
# COMPACT_ATOMS: atom_id res chain seq x y z
N PRO A 1 -11.17 0.86 -13.68
CA PRO A 1 -10.98 2.31 -13.36
C PRO A 1 -12.28 3.11 -13.23
N ALA A 2 -13.24 2.96 -14.15
CA ALA A 2 -14.48 3.75 -14.17
C ALA A 2 -15.31 3.67 -12.86
N ASP A 3 -15.19 2.57 -12.11
CA ASP A 3 -15.89 2.36 -10.85
C ASP A 3 -15.26 3.08 -9.64
N LEU A 4 -14.12 3.77 -9.83
CA LEU A 4 -13.47 4.52 -8.76
C LEU A 4 -14.32 5.72 -8.32
N PRO A 5 -14.40 6.02 -7.01
CA PRO A 5 -15.01 7.24 -6.51
C PRO A 5 -14.06 8.44 -6.71
N ALA A 6 -13.70 8.74 -7.97
CA ALA A 6 -12.62 9.65 -8.33
C ALA A 6 -12.74 11.08 -7.74
N SER A 7 -13.97 11.56 -7.51
CA SER A 7 -14.21 12.87 -6.90
C SER A 7 -13.98 12.92 -5.38
N GLN A 8 -13.84 11.76 -4.72
CA GLN A 8 -13.68 11.62 -3.27
C GLN A 8 -12.25 11.24 -2.86
N ILE A 9 -11.36 11.02 -3.83
CA ILE A 9 -9.98 10.58 -3.60
C ILE A 9 -8.98 11.58 -4.17
N SER A 10 -7.83 11.71 -3.50
CA SER A 10 -6.77 12.62 -3.91
C SER A 10 -5.68 11.92 -4.74
N HIS A 11 -5.44 10.63 -4.51
CA HIS A 11 -4.41 9.85 -5.19
C HIS A 11 -4.96 8.45 -5.54
N VAL A 12 -4.53 7.93 -6.68
CA VAL A 12 -4.71 6.53 -7.08
C VAL A 12 -3.33 5.93 -7.34
N LEU A 13 -2.98 4.87 -6.63
CA LEU A 13 -1.77 4.10 -6.88
C LEU A 13 -2.14 2.99 -7.88
N TYR A 14 -1.54 3.01 -9.07
CA TYR A 14 -1.74 1.99 -10.08
C TYR A 14 -0.73 0.87 -9.88
N SER A 15 -1.21 -0.23 -9.32
CA SER A 15 -0.40 -1.35 -8.83
C SER A 15 -0.59 -2.59 -9.71
N PHE A 16 0.45 -3.32 -10.10
CA PHE A 16 1.87 -2.98 -9.96
C PHE A 16 2.57 -2.98 -11.32
N LEU A 17 3.67 -2.26 -11.40
CA LEU A 17 4.73 -2.50 -12.37
C LEU A 17 5.79 -3.41 -11.74
N ASN A 18 6.47 -4.17 -12.59
CA ASN A 18 7.55 -5.06 -12.18
C ASN A 18 8.91 -4.43 -12.51
N LEU A 19 9.99 -5.01 -11.98
CA LEU A 19 11.37 -4.60 -12.20
C LEU A 19 12.25 -5.82 -12.42
N SER A 20 13.30 -5.67 -13.22
CA SER A 20 14.33 -6.69 -13.40
C SER A 20 15.59 -6.38 -12.59
N ASN A 21 16.48 -7.37 -12.43
CA ASN A 21 17.69 -7.24 -11.60
C ASN A 21 18.63 -6.11 -12.01
N ASN A 22 18.59 -5.69 -13.28
CA ASN A 22 19.42 -4.57 -13.76
C ASN A 22 18.79 -3.18 -13.47
N GLY A 23 17.63 -3.14 -12.81
CA GLY A 23 16.86 -1.95 -12.51
C GLY A 23 15.76 -1.60 -13.50
N THR A 24 15.67 -2.21 -14.69
CA THR A 24 14.62 -1.84 -15.66
C THR A 24 13.24 -2.12 -15.10
N VAL A 25 12.40 -1.09 -15.01
CA VAL A 25 10.97 -1.15 -14.66
C VAL A 25 10.14 -1.39 -15.93
N TYR A 26 9.11 -2.22 -15.84
CA TYR A 26 8.25 -2.61 -16.96
C TYR A 26 6.83 -3.01 -16.51
N SER A 27 5.89 -3.01 -17.45
CA SER A 27 4.51 -3.46 -17.26
C SER A 27 4.44 -4.97 -16.94
N GLY A 28 3.68 -5.35 -15.91
CA GLY A 28 3.40 -6.75 -15.61
C GLY A 28 2.25 -7.37 -16.41
N ASP A 29 1.37 -6.53 -16.96
CA ASP A 29 0.21 -6.92 -17.76
C ASP A 29 -0.10 -5.83 -18.80
N SER A 30 0.53 -5.92 -19.98
CA SER A 30 0.32 -4.91 -21.03
C SER A 30 -1.13 -4.85 -21.51
N TRP A 31 -1.84 -5.99 -21.45
CA TRP A 31 -3.23 -6.05 -21.87
C TRP A 31 -4.10 -5.15 -20.99
N ALA A 32 -4.02 -5.32 -19.68
CA ALA A 32 -4.76 -4.48 -18.75
C ALA A 32 -4.28 -3.01 -18.78
N ASP A 33 -2.96 -2.81 -18.85
CA ASP A 33 -2.33 -1.49 -18.74
C ASP A 33 -2.66 -0.61 -19.94
N ILE A 34 -2.36 -1.08 -21.15
CA ILE A 34 -2.25 -0.23 -22.35
C ILE A 34 -2.97 -0.77 -23.59
N ASP A 35 -3.27 -2.07 -23.70
CA ASP A 35 -3.82 -2.62 -24.95
C ASP A 35 -5.35 -2.75 -24.96
N LYS A 36 -5.97 -3.03 -23.80
CA LYS A 36 -7.41 -3.28 -23.71
C LYS A 36 -8.23 -2.07 -24.17
N HIS A 37 -9.08 -2.28 -25.17
CA HIS A 37 -10.06 -1.29 -25.61
C HIS A 37 -11.32 -1.36 -24.75
N TYR A 38 -11.69 -0.23 -24.14
CA TYR A 38 -12.98 -0.03 -23.48
C TYR A 38 -14.06 0.40 -24.49
N PRO A 39 -15.36 0.41 -24.13
CA PRO A 39 -16.48 0.60 -25.09
C PRO A 39 -16.43 1.82 -26.03
N ASN A 40 -15.61 2.83 -25.74
CA ASN A 40 -15.44 4.05 -26.55
C ASN A 40 -14.04 4.19 -27.17
N ASP A 41 -13.21 3.16 -27.07
CA ASP A 41 -11.89 3.14 -27.67
C ASP A 41 -11.97 2.70 -29.13
N SER A 42 -11.35 3.48 -30.00
CA SER A 42 -11.33 3.26 -31.44
C SER A 42 -10.30 2.20 -31.81
N TRP A 43 -10.69 1.28 -32.69
CA TRP A 43 -9.77 0.30 -33.28
C TRP A 43 -9.01 0.82 -34.49
N ASN A 44 -9.30 2.07 -34.91
CA ASN A 44 -8.80 2.66 -36.16
C ASN A 44 -7.94 3.91 -35.93
N ASP A 45 -7.58 4.22 -34.69
CA ASP A 45 -6.70 5.37 -34.41
C ASP A 45 -5.32 5.13 -35.03
N VAL A 46 -4.79 6.13 -35.73
CA VAL A 46 -3.48 6.08 -36.38
C VAL A 46 -2.39 6.54 -35.40
N GLY A 47 -1.22 5.93 -35.47
CA GLY A 47 -0.07 6.28 -34.62
C GLY A 47 0.06 5.38 -33.39
N ASN A 48 0.96 5.78 -32.48
CA ASN A 48 1.19 5.05 -31.22
C ASN A 48 0.25 5.59 -30.14
N ASN A 49 -0.86 4.90 -29.90
CA ASN A 49 -1.90 5.31 -28.96
C ASN A 49 -1.93 4.35 -27.76
N VAL A 50 -2.14 4.91 -26.57
CA VAL A 50 -2.35 4.13 -25.33
C VAL A 50 -3.84 3.93 -25.07
N TYR A 51 -4.22 2.73 -24.65
CA TYR A 51 -5.58 2.37 -24.22
C TYR A 51 -5.54 1.85 -22.77
N GLY A 52 -6.25 0.77 -22.49
CA GLY A 52 -6.22 0.07 -21.21
C GLY A 52 -6.60 0.95 -20.03
N CYS A 53 -6.22 0.50 -18.84
CA CYS A 53 -6.45 1.22 -17.61
C CYS A 53 -5.72 2.57 -17.59
N VAL A 54 -4.57 2.71 -18.25
CA VAL A 54 -3.82 3.96 -18.36
C VAL A 54 -4.67 5.06 -18.98
N LYS A 55 -5.30 4.81 -20.14
CA LYS A 55 -6.19 5.79 -20.79
C LYS A 55 -7.39 6.13 -19.91
N GLN A 56 -7.99 5.14 -19.26
CA GLN A 56 -9.15 5.37 -18.38
C GLN A 56 -8.79 6.23 -17.16
N LEU A 57 -7.64 5.99 -16.54
CA LEU A 57 -7.14 6.82 -15.43
C LEU A 57 -6.83 8.25 -15.88
N TYR A 58 -6.27 8.42 -17.08
CA TYR A 58 -6.04 9.74 -17.65
C TYR A 58 -7.37 10.52 -17.85
N PHE A 59 -8.44 9.86 -18.29
CA PHE A 59 -9.76 10.49 -18.36
C PHE A 59 -10.30 10.88 -16.98
N LEU A 60 -10.12 10.05 -15.95
CA LEU A 60 -10.50 10.39 -14.58
C LEU A 60 -9.73 11.61 -14.06
N LYS A 61 -8.43 11.71 -14.34
CA LYS A 61 -7.61 12.89 -14.01
C LYS A 61 -8.13 14.16 -14.69
N LYS A 62 -8.49 14.08 -15.97
CA LYS A 62 -9.06 15.22 -16.70
C LYS A 62 -10.36 15.70 -16.07
N ALA A 63 -11.22 14.78 -15.65
CA ALA A 63 -12.49 15.09 -15.00
C ALA A 63 -12.34 15.56 -13.54
N ASN A 64 -11.29 15.11 -12.84
CA ASN A 64 -11.06 15.37 -11.42
C ASN A 64 -9.66 15.96 -11.22
N ARG A 65 -9.51 17.27 -11.46
CA ARG A 65 -8.19 17.94 -11.49
C ARG A 65 -7.40 17.92 -10.17
N ASN A 66 -8.05 17.57 -9.06
CA ASN A 66 -7.40 17.39 -7.76
C ASN A 66 -6.88 15.97 -7.53
N MET A 67 -7.31 14.99 -8.35
CA MET A 67 -6.88 13.60 -8.28
C MET A 67 -5.54 13.42 -9.01
N LYS A 68 -4.59 12.76 -8.34
CA LYS A 68 -3.29 12.37 -8.89
C LYS A 68 -3.26 10.87 -9.14
N THR A 69 -2.44 10.43 -10.08
CA THR A 69 -2.15 9.01 -10.29
C THR A 69 -0.66 8.75 -10.06
N MET A 70 -0.36 7.71 -9.30
CA MET A 70 0.99 7.26 -8.96
C MET A 70 1.26 5.91 -9.61
N LEU A 71 2.41 5.72 -10.25
CA LEU A 71 2.84 4.39 -10.70
C LEU A 71 3.45 3.65 -9.53
N SER A 72 2.81 2.57 -9.08
CA SER A 72 3.34 1.76 -7.98
C SER A 72 4.16 0.58 -8.53
N ILE A 73 5.40 0.47 -8.08
CA ILE A 73 6.39 -0.48 -8.59
C ILE A 73 6.75 -1.45 -7.48
N GLY A 74 6.67 -2.75 -7.77
CA GLY A 74 6.99 -3.81 -6.82
C GLY A 74 5.75 -4.50 -6.24
N GLY A 75 5.53 -4.31 -4.95
CA GLY A 75 4.57 -5.04 -4.15
C GLY A 75 5.11 -6.37 -3.65
N TRP A 76 4.36 -7.02 -2.76
CA TRP A 76 4.70 -8.32 -2.17
C TRP A 76 5.25 -9.35 -3.17
N THR A 77 4.62 -9.51 -4.33
CA THR A 77 4.99 -10.52 -5.32
C THR A 77 6.29 -10.21 -6.06
N TRP A 78 6.61 -8.93 -6.30
CA TRP A 78 7.72 -8.52 -7.17
C TRP A 78 8.88 -7.86 -6.43
N SER A 79 8.88 -7.93 -5.10
CA SER A 79 9.93 -7.34 -4.28
C SER A 79 11.31 -8.04 -4.38
N THR A 80 11.36 -9.26 -4.93
CA THR A 80 12.58 -10.10 -5.02
C THR A 80 13.75 -9.44 -5.76
N ASN A 81 13.47 -8.57 -6.74
CA ASN A 81 14.52 -7.99 -7.60
C ASN A 81 15.07 -6.65 -7.07
N PHE A 82 14.44 -6.04 -6.06
CA PHE A 82 14.90 -4.76 -5.50
C PHE A 82 16.33 -4.80 -4.96
N PRO A 83 16.79 -5.83 -4.21
CA PRO A 83 18.16 -5.87 -3.71
C PRO A 83 19.19 -5.70 -4.84
N ALA A 84 18.98 -6.39 -5.98
CA ALA A 84 19.85 -6.27 -7.14
C ALA A 84 19.72 -4.90 -7.82
N ALA A 85 18.48 -4.46 -8.09
CA ALA A 85 18.19 -3.18 -8.73
C ALA A 85 18.76 -1.98 -7.94
N ALA A 86 18.73 -2.03 -6.60
CA ALA A 86 19.18 -0.96 -5.73
C ALA A 86 20.70 -0.98 -5.44
N SER A 87 21.39 -2.10 -5.67
CA SER A 87 22.75 -2.35 -5.18
C SER A 87 23.86 -1.45 -5.75
N THR A 88 23.73 -0.96 -6.99
CA THR A 88 24.77 -0.16 -7.66
C THR A 88 24.22 1.14 -8.19
N ALA A 89 25.10 2.15 -8.37
CA ALA A 89 24.70 3.42 -8.97
C ALA A 89 24.13 3.25 -10.40
N ALA A 90 24.68 2.30 -11.17
CA ALA A 90 24.24 2.03 -12.54
C ALA A 90 22.81 1.45 -12.56
N THR A 91 22.54 0.44 -11.74
CA THR A 91 21.21 -0.19 -11.67
C THR A 91 20.16 0.76 -11.09
N ARG A 92 20.52 1.58 -10.09
CA ARG A 92 19.63 2.63 -9.56
C ARG A 92 19.29 3.68 -10.61
N SER A 93 20.28 4.12 -11.40
CA SER A 93 20.03 5.06 -12.51
C SER A 93 19.12 4.46 -13.58
N ASN A 94 19.31 3.18 -13.92
CA ASN A 94 18.45 2.48 -14.87
C ASN A 94 17.01 2.35 -14.34
N PHE A 95 16.83 2.06 -13.05
CA PHE A 95 15.53 2.07 -12.39
C PHE A 95 14.86 3.44 -12.49
N ALA A 96 15.53 4.50 -12.04
CA ALA A 96 14.98 5.85 -12.09
C ALA A 96 14.56 6.26 -13.52
N LYS A 97 15.43 6.06 -14.50
CA LYS A 97 15.16 6.43 -15.89
C LYS A 97 14.02 5.64 -16.52
N SER A 98 13.97 4.33 -16.30
CA SER A 98 12.90 3.50 -16.86
C SER A 98 11.55 3.78 -16.19
N ALA A 99 11.53 3.95 -14.87
CA ALA A 99 10.34 4.34 -14.13
C ALA A 99 9.79 5.71 -14.56
N VAL A 100 10.64 6.74 -14.62
CA VAL A 100 10.24 8.09 -15.06
C VAL A 100 9.84 8.10 -16.54
N THR A 101 10.42 7.23 -17.36
CA THR A 101 9.99 7.08 -18.76
C THR A 101 8.58 6.52 -18.86
N ILE A 102 8.24 5.48 -18.11
CA ILE A 102 6.85 4.99 -18.10
C ILE A 102 5.91 6.03 -17.50
N MET A 103 6.31 6.69 -16.41
CA MET A 103 5.51 7.75 -15.77
C MET A 103 5.11 8.84 -16.75
N LYS A 104 6.08 9.40 -17.49
CA LYS A 104 5.80 10.48 -18.45
C LYS A 104 5.02 9.99 -19.67
N ASP A 105 5.30 8.79 -20.17
CA ASP A 105 4.62 8.24 -21.36
C ASP A 105 3.16 7.88 -21.06
N TRP A 106 2.88 7.41 -19.84
CA TRP A 106 1.54 7.01 -19.39
C TRP A 106 0.78 8.14 -18.69
N GLY A 107 1.41 9.31 -18.51
CA GLY A 107 0.77 10.51 -17.97
C GLY A 107 0.47 10.45 -16.47
N PHE A 108 1.36 9.89 -15.67
CA PHE A 108 1.26 9.82 -14.20
C PHE A 108 1.87 11.03 -13.50
N ASP A 109 1.45 11.29 -12.26
CA ASP A 109 1.87 12.44 -11.43
C ASP A 109 2.99 12.11 -10.45
N GLY A 110 3.43 10.86 -10.42
CA GLY A 110 4.50 10.44 -9.54
C GLY A 110 4.71 8.94 -9.55
N ILE A 111 5.64 8.50 -8.70
CA ILE A 111 6.07 7.12 -8.55
C ILE A 111 5.92 6.72 -7.08
N ASP A 112 5.43 5.51 -6.87
CA ASP A 112 5.37 4.84 -5.58
C ASP A 112 6.25 3.59 -5.65
N VAL A 113 7.14 3.40 -4.68
CA VAL A 113 8.05 2.24 -4.62
C VAL A 113 7.64 1.35 -3.45
N ASP A 114 7.23 0.13 -3.76
CA ASP A 114 6.75 -0.85 -2.79
C ASP A 114 7.72 -2.03 -2.69
N TRP A 115 8.77 -1.86 -1.89
CA TRP A 115 9.77 -2.90 -1.59
C TRP A 115 9.48 -3.54 -0.23
N GLU A 116 9.01 -4.79 -0.26
CA GLU A 116 8.63 -5.58 0.90
C GLU A 116 9.56 -6.79 1.15
N TYR A 117 10.63 -6.69 1.94
CA TYR A 117 11.20 -5.49 2.59
C TYR A 117 12.74 -5.53 2.48
N PRO A 118 13.45 -4.39 2.62
CA PRO A 118 14.88 -4.40 2.84
C PRO A 118 15.27 -5.32 4.01
N ALA A 119 16.14 -6.30 3.73
CA ALA A 119 16.42 -7.37 4.69
C ALA A 119 17.42 -6.96 5.79
N ASP A 120 18.29 -6.00 5.48
CA ASP A 120 19.45 -5.60 6.28
C ASP A 120 19.79 -4.11 6.09
N ASP A 121 20.77 -3.61 6.85
CA ASP A 121 21.20 -2.21 6.83
C ASP A 121 21.76 -1.78 5.46
N ALA A 122 22.44 -2.67 4.73
CA ALA A 122 22.96 -2.36 3.41
C ALA A 122 21.85 -2.17 2.39
N GLN A 123 20.80 -3.00 2.45
CA GLN A 123 19.60 -2.84 1.64
C GLN A 123 18.81 -1.58 2.02
N ALA A 124 18.72 -1.25 3.31
CA ALA A 124 18.10 0.00 3.77
C ALA A 124 18.83 1.25 3.23
N ALA A 125 20.17 1.26 3.30
CA ALA A 125 20.97 2.32 2.70
C ALA A 125 20.77 2.41 1.18
N ASN A 126 20.75 1.25 0.50
CA ASN A 126 20.50 1.19 -0.95
C ASN A 126 19.09 1.66 -1.33
N MET A 127 18.08 1.44 -0.49
CA MET A 127 16.74 1.97 -0.69
C MET A 127 16.74 3.51 -0.70
N VAL A 128 17.42 4.16 0.26
CA VAL A 128 17.55 5.62 0.28
C VAL A 128 18.24 6.12 -1.00
N LEU A 129 19.33 5.48 -1.42
CA LEU A 129 20.05 5.85 -2.63
C LEU A 129 19.21 5.63 -3.90
N LEU A 130 18.38 4.59 -3.93
CA LEU A 130 17.46 4.32 -5.05
C LEU A 130 16.40 5.42 -5.13
N LEU A 131 15.76 5.75 -4.01
CA LEU A 131 14.76 6.80 -3.94
C LEU A 131 15.33 8.18 -4.28
N GLN A 132 16.56 8.48 -3.85
CA GLN A 132 17.23 9.71 -4.25
C GLN A 132 17.45 9.76 -5.77
N ALA A 133 17.88 8.66 -6.40
CA ALA A 133 18.04 8.61 -7.85
C ALA A 133 16.70 8.81 -8.60
N VAL A 134 15.59 8.30 -8.05
CA VAL A 134 14.25 8.54 -8.61
C VAL A 134 13.84 10.01 -8.45
N ARG A 135 14.05 10.59 -7.26
CA ARG A 135 13.77 12.01 -6.98
C ARG A 135 14.52 12.93 -7.94
N ASP A 136 15.82 12.68 -8.13
CA ASP A 136 16.68 13.45 -9.03
C ASP A 136 16.18 13.38 -10.49
N GLU A 137 15.78 12.20 -10.97
CA GLU A 137 15.27 12.02 -12.34
C GLU A 137 13.89 12.67 -12.52
N LEU A 138 13.01 12.60 -11.51
CA LEU A 138 11.71 13.30 -11.51
C LEU A 138 11.91 14.82 -11.59
N ASP A 139 12.83 15.37 -10.79
CA ASP A 139 13.14 16.81 -10.76
C ASP A 139 13.77 17.27 -12.06
N ALA A 140 14.69 16.48 -12.63
CA ALA A 140 15.28 16.77 -13.93
C ALA A 140 14.23 16.77 -15.06
N TYR A 141 13.28 15.83 -15.04
CA TYR A 141 12.17 15.80 -15.99
C TYR A 141 11.26 17.02 -15.83
N ALA A 142 10.86 17.35 -14.59
CA ALA A 142 10.05 18.53 -14.29
C ALA A 142 10.71 19.83 -14.76
N ALA A 143 11.99 20.03 -14.44
CA ALA A 143 12.74 21.22 -14.81
C ALA A 143 12.80 21.44 -16.33
N LYS A 144 12.80 20.36 -17.12
CA LYS A 144 12.91 20.42 -18.58
C LYS A 144 11.56 20.49 -19.30
N PHE A 145 10.53 19.80 -18.80
CA PHE A 145 9.29 19.56 -19.56
C PHE A 145 8.01 19.97 -18.83
N ALA A 146 8.07 20.24 -17.53
CA ALA A 146 6.92 20.60 -16.71
C ALA A 146 7.32 21.64 -15.65
N GLN A 147 7.92 22.76 -16.09
CA GLN A 147 8.48 23.76 -15.19
C GLN A 147 7.45 24.23 -14.15
N GLY A 148 7.80 24.12 -12.87
CA GLY A 148 6.92 24.46 -11.74
C GLY A 148 5.99 23.34 -11.28
N TYR A 149 5.97 22.19 -11.97
CA TYR A 149 5.29 20.99 -11.50
C TYR A 149 6.22 20.16 -10.61
N HIS A 150 5.68 19.63 -9.51
CA HIS A 150 6.39 18.72 -8.62
C HIS A 150 5.77 17.33 -8.73
N PHE A 151 6.45 16.41 -9.42
CA PHE A 151 6.04 15.01 -9.44
C PHE A 151 6.30 14.36 -8.09
N GLN A 152 5.38 13.53 -7.62
CA GLN A 152 5.44 12.98 -6.28
C GLN A 152 6.27 11.69 -6.22
N LEU A 153 6.88 11.44 -5.08
CA LEU A 153 7.56 10.19 -4.76
C LEU A 153 7.09 9.66 -3.40
N SER A 154 6.57 8.44 -3.37
CA SER A 154 6.14 7.75 -2.15
C SER A 154 6.69 6.35 -2.05
N ILE A 155 6.48 5.72 -0.88
CA ILE A 155 6.66 4.29 -0.67
C ILE A 155 5.44 3.71 0.05
N ALA A 156 5.24 2.40 -0.08
CA ALA A 156 4.52 1.64 0.94
C ALA A 156 5.51 1.24 2.06
N ALA A 157 5.14 1.51 3.30
CA ALA A 157 6.05 1.41 4.45
C ALA A 157 5.56 0.38 5.47
N PRO A 158 6.45 -0.48 6.02
CA PRO A 158 6.06 -1.52 6.97
C PRO A 158 5.61 -0.95 8.32
N ALA A 159 4.60 -1.56 8.93
CA ALA A 159 4.20 -1.31 10.31
C ALA A 159 4.77 -2.32 11.32
N GLY A 160 5.49 -3.36 10.86
CA GLY A 160 6.15 -4.35 11.72
C GLY A 160 7.53 -3.88 12.21
N PRO A 161 7.83 -3.89 13.53
CA PRO A 161 9.10 -3.39 14.07
C PRO A 161 10.33 -4.09 13.52
N ALA A 162 10.25 -5.39 13.25
CA ALA A 162 11.35 -6.15 12.66
C ALA A 162 11.76 -5.67 11.25
N ASN A 163 10.86 -4.94 10.56
CA ASN A 163 11.11 -4.38 9.24
C ASN A 163 11.47 -2.90 9.33
N TYR A 164 10.64 -2.06 9.98
CA TYR A 164 10.91 -0.63 10.01
C TYR A 164 12.15 -0.24 10.84
N ASN A 165 12.54 -1.02 11.86
CA ASN A 165 13.74 -0.72 12.66
C ASN A 165 15.06 -0.87 11.88
N LYS A 166 15.03 -1.50 10.70
CA LYS A 166 16.19 -1.59 9.80
C LYS A 166 16.29 -0.38 8.88
N LEU A 167 15.20 0.35 8.69
CA LEU A 167 15.12 1.44 7.71
C LEU A 167 15.76 2.72 8.23
N HIS A 168 16.34 3.50 7.32
CA HIS A 168 16.89 4.82 7.64
C HIS A 168 15.77 5.88 7.59
N LEU A 169 14.85 5.82 8.56
CA LEU A 169 13.58 6.56 8.56
C LEU A 169 13.74 8.08 8.34
N GLY A 170 14.69 8.71 9.03
CA GLY A 170 14.94 10.15 8.90
C GLY A 170 15.44 10.56 7.50
N ASP A 171 16.16 9.68 6.80
CA ASP A 171 16.61 9.94 5.44
C ASP A 171 15.49 9.68 4.43
N LEU A 172 14.64 8.66 4.65
CA LEU A 172 13.41 8.47 3.88
C LEU A 172 12.50 9.72 3.97
N GLY A 173 12.31 10.28 5.17
CA GLY A 173 11.49 11.48 5.40
C GLY A 173 11.98 12.74 4.69
N LYS A 174 13.28 12.82 4.34
CA LYS A 174 13.87 13.93 3.58
C LYS A 174 13.60 13.81 2.08
N VAL A 175 13.58 12.59 1.54
CA VAL A 175 13.48 12.33 0.09
C VAL A 175 12.02 12.22 -0.38
N LEU A 176 11.15 11.62 0.42
CA LEU A 176 9.78 11.29 0.03
C LEU A 176 8.81 12.45 0.25
N ASP A 177 7.79 12.53 -0.59
CA ASP A 177 6.64 13.41 -0.38
C ASP A 177 5.77 12.92 0.75
N TYR A 178 5.51 11.61 0.78
CA TYR A 178 4.79 10.93 1.85
C TYR A 178 5.12 9.43 1.86
N ILE A 179 4.80 8.78 2.98
CA ILE A 179 4.84 7.32 3.13
C ILE A 179 3.41 6.79 3.31
N ASN A 180 3.09 5.66 2.70
CA ASN A 180 1.85 4.93 2.91
C ASN A 180 2.12 3.83 3.94
N LEU A 181 1.85 4.08 5.22
CA LEU A 181 2.06 3.11 6.29
C LEU A 181 1.05 1.96 6.17
N MET A 182 1.52 0.75 5.89
CA MET A 182 0.70 -0.45 5.77
C MET A 182 0.27 -0.97 7.14
N ALA A 183 -0.63 -0.24 7.81
CA ALA A 183 -1.14 -0.54 9.15
C ALA A 183 -2.25 -1.60 9.12
N TYR A 184 -1.96 -2.72 8.46
CA TYR A 184 -2.80 -3.90 8.31
C TYR A 184 -1.92 -5.14 8.17
N ASP A 185 -2.53 -6.32 8.05
CA ASP A 185 -1.83 -7.60 7.99
C ASP A 185 -0.99 -7.89 9.24
N PHE A 186 -1.46 -7.40 10.39
CA PHE A 186 -0.87 -7.70 11.70
C PHE A 186 -1.05 -9.16 12.10
N SER A 187 -2.03 -9.83 11.52
CA SER A 187 -2.31 -11.24 11.76
C SER A 187 -2.89 -11.92 10.53
N GLY A 188 -2.78 -13.25 10.49
CA GLY A 188 -3.26 -14.05 9.37
C GLY A 188 -2.96 -15.53 9.56
N SER A 189 -2.93 -16.28 8.46
CA SER A 189 -2.70 -17.74 8.46
C SER A 189 -1.35 -18.15 9.08
N TRP A 190 -0.37 -17.25 9.11
CA TRP A 190 0.95 -17.44 9.73
C TRP A 190 0.96 -17.23 11.25
N SER A 191 -0.12 -16.74 11.85
CA SER A 191 -0.20 -16.46 13.28
C SER A 191 -0.46 -17.73 14.10
N ASN A 192 -0.05 -17.74 15.37
CA ASN A 192 -0.36 -18.83 16.31
C ASN A 192 -1.73 -18.69 16.99
N SER A 193 -2.33 -17.51 16.92
CA SER A 193 -3.64 -17.18 17.50
C SER A 193 -4.39 -16.24 16.58
N SER A 194 -5.71 -16.28 16.65
CA SER A 194 -6.55 -15.27 16.02
C SER A 194 -6.25 -13.91 16.65
N ALA A 195 -6.26 -12.86 15.84
CA ALA A 195 -5.90 -11.53 16.30
C ALA A 195 -6.55 -10.46 15.42
N HIS A 196 -6.41 -9.21 15.84
CA HIS A 196 -6.82 -8.08 15.04
C HIS A 196 -5.89 -7.92 13.83
N ASN A 197 -6.47 -7.59 12.68
CA ASN A 197 -5.71 -7.37 11.45
C ASN A 197 -5.09 -5.96 11.39
N ALA A 198 -5.74 -4.96 12.01
CA ALA A 198 -5.42 -3.54 11.85
C ALA A 198 -5.85 -2.68 13.05
N ASN A 199 -5.63 -3.15 14.29
CA ASN A 199 -5.95 -2.40 15.51
C ASN A 199 -5.11 -1.11 15.66
N LEU A 200 -5.68 -0.08 16.28
CA LEU A 200 -4.91 1.15 16.56
C LEU A 200 -3.92 0.94 17.70
N TYR A 201 -4.33 0.29 18.79
CA TYR A 201 -3.55 0.17 20.02
C TYR A 201 -3.33 -1.27 20.44
N ALA A 202 -2.31 -1.51 21.25
CA ALA A 202 -2.11 -2.80 21.91
C ALA A 202 -3.17 -3.01 23.01
N ASN A 203 -3.58 -4.27 23.21
CA ASN A 203 -4.42 -4.67 24.33
C ASN A 203 -3.58 -5.41 25.39
N PRO A 204 -3.16 -4.73 26.48
CA PRO A 204 -2.31 -5.35 27.51
C PRO A 204 -3.01 -6.50 28.26
N GLY A 205 -4.34 -6.56 28.23
CA GLY A 205 -5.12 -7.65 28.82
C GLY A 205 -5.25 -8.88 27.90
N ASN A 206 -4.90 -8.76 26.62
CA ASN A 206 -4.97 -9.84 25.63
C ASN A 206 -3.88 -9.67 24.56
N LEU A 207 -2.62 -9.84 24.96
CA LEU A 207 -1.45 -9.61 24.09
C LEU A 207 -1.50 -10.41 22.78
N ASN A 208 -2.03 -11.63 22.82
CA ASN A 208 -2.16 -12.48 21.63
C ASN A 208 -3.13 -11.90 20.59
N ALA A 209 -4.09 -11.05 20.98
CA ALA A 209 -5.02 -10.42 20.05
C ALA A 209 -4.42 -9.22 19.32
N THR A 210 -3.33 -8.65 19.83
CA THR A 210 -2.68 -7.45 19.27
C THR A 210 -1.16 -7.65 19.18
N PRO A 211 -0.68 -8.57 18.32
CA PRO A 211 0.76 -8.80 18.15
C PRO A 211 1.50 -7.57 17.62
N PHE A 212 0.79 -6.68 16.94
CA PHE A 212 1.24 -5.36 16.47
C PHE A 212 0.14 -4.33 16.72
N ASN A 213 0.45 -3.05 16.56
CA ASN A 213 -0.53 -1.97 16.60
C ASN A 213 -0.04 -0.75 15.79
N THR A 214 -1.00 0.09 15.38
CA THR A 214 -0.74 1.26 14.54
C THR A 214 -0.01 2.38 15.29
N ASP A 215 -0.38 2.63 16.55
CA ASP A 215 0.15 3.76 17.32
C ASP A 215 1.66 3.65 17.55
N ASP A 216 2.15 2.45 17.88
CA ASP A 216 3.59 2.19 18.03
C ASP A 216 4.35 2.50 16.73
N ALA A 217 3.87 1.98 15.60
CA ALA A 217 4.49 2.25 14.30
C ALA A 217 4.49 3.75 13.98
N VAL A 218 3.35 4.45 14.10
CA VAL A 218 3.29 5.89 13.84
C VAL A 218 4.26 6.67 14.74
N ASN A 219 4.30 6.37 16.03
CA ASN A 219 5.18 7.04 16.97
C ASN A 219 6.66 6.77 16.66
N ASP A 220 7.01 5.54 16.28
CA ASP A 220 8.38 5.16 15.91
C ASP A 220 8.84 5.82 14.61
N TYR A 221 7.97 5.97 13.61
CA TYR A 221 8.30 6.74 12.39
C TYR A 221 8.54 8.21 12.69
N ILE A 222 7.70 8.83 13.52
CA ILE A 222 7.88 10.23 13.94
C ILE A 222 9.18 10.39 14.72
N LYS A 223 9.43 9.51 15.69
CA LYS A 223 10.67 9.49 16.49
C LYS A 223 11.91 9.24 15.62
N GLY A 224 11.77 8.43 14.58
CA GLY A 224 12.79 8.14 13.58
C GLY A 224 13.09 9.31 12.63
N GLY A 225 12.31 10.40 12.69
CA GLY A 225 12.55 11.63 11.94
C GLY A 225 11.64 11.84 10.72
N VAL A 226 10.62 11.00 10.52
CA VAL A 226 9.61 11.25 9.48
C VAL A 226 8.62 12.31 9.96
N PRO A 227 8.41 13.42 9.24
CA PRO A 227 7.38 14.39 9.61
C PRO A 227 6.01 13.73 9.66
N ALA A 228 5.24 13.95 10.73
CA ALA A 228 3.92 13.34 10.92
C ALA A 228 2.98 13.60 9.72
N SER A 229 2.99 14.82 9.19
CA SER A 229 2.18 15.23 8.02
C SER A 229 2.57 14.56 6.70
N LYS A 230 3.63 13.75 6.68
CA LYS A 230 4.03 12.91 5.55
C LYS A 230 3.60 11.45 5.72
N ILE A 231 2.95 11.08 6.83
CA ILE A 231 2.53 9.69 7.08
C ILE A 231 1.06 9.54 6.71
N VAL A 232 0.79 8.78 5.65
CA VAL A 232 -0.55 8.36 5.25
C VAL A 232 -0.85 7.01 5.89
N LEU A 233 -1.95 6.90 6.62
CA LEU A 233 -2.35 5.65 7.25
C LEU A 233 -3.12 4.75 6.28
N GLY A 234 -2.52 3.61 5.94
CA GLY A 234 -3.18 2.54 5.21
C GLY A 234 -4.24 1.85 6.06
N MET A 235 -5.40 1.56 5.47
CA MET A 235 -6.51 0.86 6.10
C MET A 235 -7.00 -0.27 5.19
N PRO A 236 -7.29 -1.47 5.72
CA PRO A 236 -7.68 -2.61 4.90
C PRO A 236 -9.15 -2.48 4.46
N ILE A 237 -9.44 -2.82 3.20
CA ILE A 237 -10.80 -2.95 2.66
C ILE A 237 -11.16 -4.44 2.50
N TYR A 238 -10.68 -5.24 3.45
CA TYR A 238 -10.87 -6.69 3.53
C TYR A 238 -10.76 -7.15 4.99
N GLY A 239 -11.15 -8.39 5.26
CA GLY A 239 -11.00 -9.05 6.54
C GLY A 239 -10.14 -10.30 6.49
N LYS A 240 -9.43 -10.61 7.58
CA LYS A 240 -8.67 -11.86 7.77
C LYS A 240 -9.48 -12.83 8.62
N SER A 241 -9.68 -14.06 8.14
CA SER A 241 -10.47 -15.09 8.83
C SER A 241 -9.63 -16.14 9.56
N PHE A 242 -10.19 -16.63 10.66
CA PHE A 242 -9.64 -17.66 11.53
C PHE A 242 -10.76 -18.63 11.90
N GLN A 243 -10.63 -19.91 11.58
CA GLN A 243 -11.64 -20.93 11.85
C GLN A 243 -11.31 -21.76 13.08
N LYS A 244 -12.33 -22.42 13.64
CA LYS A 244 -12.20 -23.32 14.80
C LYS A 244 -11.50 -22.62 15.97
N THR A 245 -11.85 -21.36 16.20
CA THR A 245 -11.29 -20.54 17.27
C THR A 245 -12.37 -20.19 18.29
N ASN A 246 -11.99 -20.06 19.56
CA ASN A 246 -12.90 -19.68 20.66
C ASN A 246 -13.02 -18.15 20.84
N GLY A 247 -12.51 -17.36 19.89
CA GLY A 247 -12.55 -15.90 19.91
C GLY A 247 -11.16 -15.28 19.73
N ILE A 248 -11.09 -13.95 19.83
CA ILE A 248 -9.86 -13.16 19.59
C ILE A 248 -8.76 -13.49 20.61
N GLY A 249 -7.51 -13.61 20.15
CA GLY A 249 -6.34 -13.96 20.97
C GLY A 249 -6.26 -15.44 21.35
N LYS A 250 -7.08 -16.30 20.74
CA LYS A 250 -7.12 -17.75 20.99
C LYS A 250 -6.52 -18.54 19.83
N PRO A 251 -6.05 -19.77 20.06
CA PRO A 251 -5.66 -20.68 18.98
C PRO A 251 -6.79 -20.84 17.95
N PHE A 252 -6.41 -21.13 16.71
CA PHE A 252 -7.32 -21.39 15.60
C PHE A 252 -6.78 -22.57 14.78
N SER A 253 -7.62 -23.12 13.89
CA SER A 253 -7.22 -24.18 12.97
C SER A 253 -7.84 -23.93 11.60
N GLY A 254 -7.00 -23.46 10.67
CA GLY A 254 -7.39 -23.08 9.32
C GLY A 254 -7.95 -21.66 9.24
N VAL A 255 -7.91 -21.10 8.05
CA VAL A 255 -8.46 -19.76 7.76
C VAL A 255 -9.72 -19.81 6.89
N GLY A 256 -10.11 -21.01 6.43
CA GLY A 256 -11.26 -21.20 5.56
C GLY A 256 -11.05 -20.69 4.15
N ASP A 257 -12.17 -20.53 3.44
CA ASP A 257 -12.22 -19.94 2.11
C ASP A 257 -12.00 -18.41 2.16
N GLY A 258 -12.16 -17.75 1.03
CA GLY A 258 -12.21 -16.29 0.93
C GLY A 258 -12.92 -15.82 -0.32
N SER A 259 -12.92 -14.51 -0.55
CA SER A 259 -13.54 -13.92 -1.76
C SER A 259 -12.75 -14.24 -3.02
N TRP A 260 -11.41 -14.21 -2.90
CA TRP A 260 -10.47 -14.47 -4.00
C TRP A 260 -9.33 -15.40 -3.55
N GLU A 261 -8.94 -15.29 -2.28
CA GLU A 261 -7.87 -16.07 -1.66
C GLU A 261 -8.32 -16.59 -0.29
N ASN A 262 -7.94 -17.82 0.06
CA ASN A 262 -8.30 -18.44 1.33
C ASN A 262 -7.87 -17.58 2.52
N GLY A 263 -8.79 -17.34 3.45
CA GLY A 263 -8.53 -16.53 4.63
C GLY A 263 -8.77 -15.02 4.46
N ILE A 264 -9.12 -14.56 3.25
CA ILE A 264 -9.29 -13.14 2.94
C ILE A 264 -10.68 -12.90 2.35
N TRP A 265 -11.46 -12.04 3.00
CA TRP A 265 -12.80 -11.67 2.57
C TRP A 265 -12.87 -10.19 2.19
N ASP A 266 -13.39 -9.87 1.01
CA ASP A 266 -13.67 -8.48 0.62
C ASP A 266 -14.58 -7.84 1.67
N TYR A 267 -14.33 -6.58 2.05
CA TYR A 267 -15.18 -5.88 3.02
C TYR A 267 -16.67 -5.89 2.63
N LYS A 268 -16.97 -5.76 1.33
CA LYS A 268 -18.35 -5.69 0.80
C LYS A 268 -19.21 -6.94 1.05
N VAL A 269 -18.60 -8.07 1.43
CA VAL A 269 -19.33 -9.31 1.77
C VAL A 269 -19.36 -9.58 3.27
N LEU A 270 -18.90 -8.63 4.08
CA LEU A 270 -18.89 -8.68 5.54
C LEU A 270 -19.94 -7.73 6.16
N PRO A 271 -20.51 -8.07 7.34
CA PRO A 271 -20.35 -9.33 8.05
C PRO A 271 -21.06 -10.50 7.36
N LYS A 272 -20.56 -11.72 7.55
CA LYS A 272 -21.25 -12.94 7.09
C LYS A 272 -22.54 -13.15 7.90
N ALA A 273 -23.57 -13.69 7.24
CA ALA A 273 -24.83 -14.01 7.89
C ALA A 273 -24.62 -14.95 9.09
N GLY A 274 -25.23 -14.62 10.24
CA GLY A 274 -25.09 -15.38 11.48
C GLY A 274 -23.92 -14.95 12.37
N ALA A 275 -22.97 -14.17 11.86
CA ALA A 275 -21.88 -13.63 12.67
C ALA A 275 -22.32 -12.39 13.45
N THR A 276 -21.83 -12.28 14.69
CA THR A 276 -22.01 -11.08 15.53
C THR A 276 -20.78 -10.20 15.39
N VAL A 277 -20.97 -8.91 15.12
CA VAL A 277 -19.89 -7.91 15.07
C VAL A 277 -19.56 -7.45 16.48
N ILE A 278 -18.28 -7.50 16.83
CA ILE A 278 -17.76 -7.23 18.18
C ILE A 278 -16.67 -6.17 18.06
N TYR A 279 -16.74 -5.21 18.98
CA TYR A 279 -15.78 -4.13 19.13
C TYR A 279 -14.87 -4.37 20.33
N ASP A 280 -13.56 -4.30 20.11
CA ASP A 280 -12.56 -4.28 21.18
C ASP A 280 -12.20 -2.82 21.48
N ASP A 281 -12.75 -2.27 22.56
CA ASP A 281 -12.55 -0.86 22.94
C ASP A 281 -11.13 -0.54 23.44
N VAL A 282 -10.35 -1.56 23.82
CA VAL A 282 -8.97 -1.36 24.25
C VAL A 282 -8.06 -1.28 23.02
N ALA A 283 -8.17 -2.26 22.11
CA ALA A 283 -7.37 -2.30 20.89
C ALA A 283 -7.82 -1.27 19.85
N LYS A 284 -9.08 -0.83 19.93
CA LYS A 284 -9.78 -0.07 18.89
C LYS A 284 -9.73 -0.84 17.58
N GLY A 285 -10.36 -2.01 17.60
CA GLY A 285 -10.43 -2.94 16.48
C GLY A 285 -11.77 -3.67 16.46
N TYR A 286 -12.20 -4.08 15.28
CA TYR A 286 -13.42 -4.84 15.09
C TYR A 286 -13.13 -6.25 14.55
N TYR A 287 -14.01 -7.16 14.91
CA TYR A 287 -14.10 -8.48 14.29
C TYR A 287 -15.55 -8.97 14.31
N SER A 288 -15.92 -9.87 13.40
CA SER A 288 -17.14 -10.65 13.52
C SER A 288 -16.83 -12.06 14.04
N TYR A 289 -17.73 -12.64 14.81
CA TYR A 289 -17.64 -14.02 15.27
C TYR A 289 -18.96 -14.77 15.09
N ASP A 290 -18.90 -15.94 14.47
CA ASP A 290 -20.02 -16.87 14.39
C ASP A 290 -19.76 -18.07 15.32
N ASN A 291 -20.57 -18.19 16.37
CA ASN A 291 -20.43 -19.25 17.37
C ASN A 291 -20.74 -20.65 16.83
N ARG A 292 -21.52 -20.76 15.74
CA ARG A 292 -21.89 -22.06 15.16
C ARG A 292 -20.76 -22.64 14.33
N THR A 293 -20.08 -21.79 13.56
CA THR A 293 -18.96 -22.18 12.70
C THR A 293 -17.60 -21.99 13.39
N GLN A 294 -17.58 -21.30 14.53
CA GLN A 294 -16.38 -20.89 15.26
C GLN A 294 -15.40 -20.11 14.37
N GLU A 295 -15.96 -19.29 13.47
CA GLU A 295 -15.22 -18.43 12.55
C GLU A 295 -15.14 -17.01 13.11
N LEU A 296 -13.92 -16.49 13.20
CA LEU A 296 -13.62 -15.10 13.49
C LEU A 296 -13.13 -14.43 12.21
N ILE A 297 -13.59 -13.22 11.91
CA ILE A 297 -13.06 -12.39 10.82
C ILE A 297 -12.73 -11.00 11.37
N SER A 298 -11.45 -10.60 11.35
CA SER A 298 -11.05 -9.23 11.75
C SER A 298 -11.05 -8.31 10.54
N TYR A 299 -11.80 -7.21 10.61
CA TYR A 299 -11.96 -6.22 9.55
C TYR A 299 -12.41 -4.87 10.13
N ASP A 300 -12.20 -3.79 9.38
CA ASP A 300 -12.65 -2.46 9.77
C ASP A 300 -14.13 -2.25 9.41
N THR A 301 -14.92 -1.77 10.38
CA THR A 301 -16.25 -1.22 10.16
C THR A 301 -16.19 0.28 9.88
N PRO A 302 -17.26 0.91 9.35
CA PRO A 302 -17.28 2.37 9.15
C PRO A 302 -17.05 3.17 10.44
N ASP A 303 -17.39 2.63 11.60
CA ASP A 303 -17.20 3.31 12.88
C ASP A 303 -15.74 3.35 13.31
N ILE A 304 -15.00 2.24 13.18
CA ILE A 304 -13.55 2.28 13.45
C ILE A 304 -12.81 3.10 12.41
N THR A 305 -13.25 3.16 11.15
CA THR A 305 -12.68 4.07 10.16
C THR A 305 -12.79 5.53 10.61
N LYS A 306 -13.93 5.96 11.18
CA LYS A 306 -14.08 7.32 11.74
C LYS A 306 -13.14 7.57 12.92
N GLU A 307 -12.95 6.58 13.77
CA GLU A 307 -12.04 6.67 14.92
C GLU A 307 -10.58 6.75 14.45
N LYS A 308 -10.17 5.95 13.47
CA LYS A 308 -8.87 6.06 12.79
C LYS A 308 -8.67 7.44 12.17
N VAL A 309 -9.67 8.02 11.52
CA VAL A 309 -9.60 9.40 11.01
C VAL A 309 -9.43 10.43 12.13
N THR A 310 -10.09 10.22 13.28
CA THR A 310 -9.93 11.09 14.45
C THR A 310 -8.52 10.98 15.02
N TYR A 311 -7.99 9.76 15.12
CA TYR A 311 -6.61 9.47 15.49
C TYR A 311 -5.60 10.20 14.58
N LEU A 312 -5.76 10.07 13.25
CA LEU A 312 -4.90 10.73 12.26
C LEU A 312 -4.83 12.24 12.50
N LYS A 313 -5.99 12.89 12.59
CA LYS A 313 -6.09 14.33 12.87
C LYS A 313 -5.42 14.72 14.19
N SER A 314 -5.56 13.90 15.23
CA SER A 314 -4.96 14.18 16.55
C SER A 314 -3.43 14.12 16.55
N LYS A 315 -2.85 13.34 15.63
CA LYS A 315 -1.40 13.16 15.46
C LYS A 315 -0.80 14.11 14.42
N GLY A 316 -1.62 14.89 13.72
CA GLY A 316 -1.18 15.78 12.65
C GLY A 316 -0.71 15.03 11.39
N LEU A 317 -1.28 13.84 11.16
CA LEU A 317 -1.16 13.09 9.91
C LEU A 317 -2.08 13.69 8.83
#